data_AF-A0A2C9KL34-F1
#
_entry.id   AF-A0A2C9KL34-F1
#
_cell.length_a   1.000
_cell.length_b   1.000
_cell.length_c   1.000
_cell.angle_alpha   90.00
_cell.angle_beta   90.00
_cell.angle_gamma   90.00
#
_symmetry.space_group_name_H-M   'P 1'
#
loop_
_entity.id
_entity.type
_entity.pdbx_description
1 polymer ?
#
loop_
_entity_poly.entity_id
_entity_poly.type
_entity_poly.pdbx_seq_one_letter_code
_entity_poly.pdbx_strand_id
1 'polypeptide(L)'
;MSLLKLPSQKILAQYLEHCVFTNTSCEDAANESRPGQWRCQVANLNFPVSASVWIQGIVVEILDSNQTVAVDDGTGIIILTQYNSVAVKVDLRKGMYLMAVGALLAVHRHAVIKPLKVQDLSNDDHAETMWPLEVLDQVLFLSSQT
;
A
#
# COMPACT_ATOMS: atom_id res chain seq x y z
N MET A 1 16.10 -2.48 6.02
CA MET A 1 15.44 -1.27 6.55
C MET A 1 14.41 -1.70 7.58
N SER A 2 14.40 -1.10 8.77
CA SER A 2 13.34 -1.40 9.75
C SER A 2 12.02 -0.81 9.25
N LEU A 3 11.02 -1.67 9.01
CA LEU A 3 9.68 -1.31 8.54
C LEU A 3 8.91 -0.42 9.54
N LEU A 4 9.48 -0.20 10.74
CA LEU A 4 8.89 0.57 11.84
C LEU A 4 9.36 2.03 11.91
N LYS A 5 10.26 2.49 11.02
CA LYS A 5 10.81 3.85 11.10
C LYS A 5 9.88 4.94 10.55
N LEU A 6 8.92 4.59 9.70
CA LEU A 6 7.98 5.53 9.07
C LEU A 6 6.54 5.00 9.21
N PRO A 7 5.54 5.89 9.36
CA PRO A 7 4.15 5.48 9.43
C PRO A 7 3.71 4.80 8.12
N SER A 8 2.73 3.92 8.22
CA SER A 8 2.14 3.30 7.03
C SER A 8 1.22 4.30 6.36
N GLN A 9 1.44 4.53 5.07
CA GLN A 9 0.71 5.54 4.32
C GLN A 9 -0.53 4.92 3.66
N LYS A 10 -1.70 5.52 3.89
CA LYS A 10 -2.94 5.12 3.20
C LYS A 10 -2.81 5.37 1.71
N ILE A 11 -3.14 4.40 0.87
CA ILE A 11 -2.97 4.53 -0.57
C ILE A 11 -3.99 3.69 -1.35
N LEU A 12 -4.38 4.18 -2.53
CA LEU A 12 -5.19 3.46 -3.50
C LEU A 12 -4.32 2.83 -4.59
N ALA A 13 -4.79 1.74 -5.19
CA ALA A 13 -4.13 1.01 -6.25
C ALA A 13 -3.79 1.91 -7.44
N GLN A 14 -4.74 2.73 -7.89
CA GLN A 14 -4.54 3.67 -9.01
C GLN A 14 -3.37 4.65 -8.76
N TYR A 15 -3.07 4.99 -7.51
CA TYR A 15 -1.96 5.90 -7.22
C TYR A 15 -0.62 5.21 -7.40
N LEU A 16 -0.58 3.90 -7.14
CA LEU A 16 0.63 3.09 -7.25
C LEU A 16 1.06 2.90 -8.71
N GLU A 17 0.13 2.83 -9.66
CA GLU A 17 0.42 2.65 -11.10
C GLU A 17 1.28 3.79 -11.69
N HIS A 18 1.22 4.98 -11.07
CA HIS A 18 1.96 6.16 -11.52
C HIS A 18 3.15 6.51 -10.61
N CYS A 19 3.62 5.54 -9.82
CA CYS A 19 4.78 5.74 -8.94
C CYS A 19 6.09 5.39 -9.64
N VAL A 20 7.10 6.21 -9.40
CA VAL A 20 8.49 5.98 -9.84
C VAL A 20 9.39 5.88 -8.62
N PHE A 21 10.31 4.93 -8.64
CA PHE A 21 11.35 4.82 -7.61
C PHE A 21 12.46 5.82 -7.93
N THR A 22 12.61 6.84 -7.11
CA THR A 22 13.71 7.80 -7.24
C THR A 22 14.86 7.36 -6.36
N ASN A 23 15.96 6.92 -6.98
CA ASN A 23 17.24 6.79 -6.30
C ASN A 23 17.82 8.19 -6.10
N THR A 24 18.13 8.57 -4.87
CA THR A 24 18.88 9.81 -4.63
C THR A 24 20.34 9.54 -4.97
N SER A 25 20.71 9.61 -6.25
CA SER A 25 22.12 9.67 -6.65
C SER A 25 22.59 11.11 -6.49
N CYS A 26 23.22 11.42 -5.37
CA CYS A 26 24.06 12.59 -5.26
C CYS A 26 25.46 12.10 -4.86
N GLU A 27 26.35 12.08 -5.84
CA GLU A 27 27.77 12.37 -5.63
C GLU A 27 27.82 13.71 -4.91
N ASP A 28 27.90 13.67 -3.58
CA ASP A 28 28.70 14.60 -2.75
C ASP A 28 28.31 14.48 -1.27
N ALA A 29 29.37 14.25 -0.48
CA ALA A 29 29.51 14.47 0.97
C ALA A 29 28.66 13.61 1.96
N ALA A 30 29.39 12.69 2.58
CA ALA A 30 29.28 12.22 3.98
C ALA A 30 28.02 11.42 4.39
N ASN A 31 28.23 10.11 4.51
CA ASN A 31 27.59 9.19 5.47
C ASN A 31 26.09 9.38 5.72
N GLU A 32 25.28 8.94 4.78
CA GLU A 32 24.12 8.05 4.99
C GLU A 32 23.45 7.89 3.62
N SER A 33 23.58 6.72 3.00
CA SER A 33 22.87 6.41 1.75
C SER A 33 21.37 6.56 2.00
N ARG A 34 20.78 7.68 1.57
CA ARG A 34 19.34 7.89 1.69
C ARG A 34 18.65 6.76 0.91
N PRO A 35 17.77 5.97 1.55
CA PRO A 35 16.95 5.01 0.84
C PRO A 35 16.30 5.66 -0.38
N GLY A 36 16.31 4.98 -1.53
CA GLY A 36 15.43 5.38 -2.63
C GLY A 36 13.99 5.45 -2.13
N GLN A 37 13.24 6.44 -2.64
CA GLN A 37 11.87 6.71 -2.21
C GLN A 37 10.94 6.59 -3.41
N TRP A 38 9.76 6.02 -3.19
CA TRP A 38 8.69 6.03 -4.18
C TRP A 38 8.08 7.42 -4.22
N ARG A 39 7.90 7.99 -5.42
CA ARG A 39 7.13 9.21 -5.63
C ARG A 39 6.05 8.94 -6.65
N CYS A 40 4.85 9.41 -6.38
CA CYS A 40 3.70 9.16 -7.22
C CYS A 40 3.15 10.48 -7.72
N GLN A 41 2.80 10.50 -9.00
CA GLN A 41 2.21 11.66 -9.65
C GLN A 41 0.82 11.28 -10.15
N VAL A 42 -0.20 11.88 -9.54
CA VAL A 42 -1.61 11.61 -9.88
C VAL A 42 -2.30 12.94 -10.12
N ALA A 43 -2.75 13.16 -11.34
CA ALA A 43 -3.24 14.47 -11.79
C ALA A 43 -2.23 15.59 -11.46
N ASN A 44 -2.62 16.56 -10.63
CA ASN A 44 -1.78 17.68 -10.21
C ASN A 44 -1.09 17.45 -8.85
N LEU A 45 -1.22 16.24 -8.28
CA LEU A 45 -0.67 15.90 -6.98
C LEU A 45 0.63 15.13 -7.16
N ASN A 46 1.68 15.57 -6.48
CA ASN A 46 2.96 14.88 -6.40
C ASN A 46 3.29 14.66 -4.92
N PHE A 47 3.38 13.41 -4.50
CA PHE A 47 3.62 13.09 -3.10
C PHE A 47 4.58 11.91 -2.95
N PRO A 48 5.41 11.89 -1.89
CA PRO A 48 6.21 10.73 -1.56
C PRO A 48 5.32 9.59 -1.06
N VAL A 49 5.75 8.36 -1.31
CA VAL A 49 5.17 7.14 -0.77
C VAL A 49 6.16 6.45 0.15
N SER A 50 5.66 6.14 1.35
CA SER A 50 6.39 5.43 2.38
C SER A 50 6.62 3.97 1.98
N ALA A 51 7.71 3.37 2.48
CA ALA A 51 8.01 1.96 2.24
C ALA A 51 6.95 1.02 2.85
N SER A 52 6.22 1.48 3.87
CA SER A 52 5.06 0.80 4.44
C SER A 52 3.79 1.50 4.00
N VAL A 53 2.81 0.72 3.55
CA VAL A 53 1.53 1.20 3.02
C VAL A 53 0.37 0.55 3.76
N TRP A 54 -0.75 1.26 3.80
CA TRP A 54 -2.04 0.79 4.29
C TRP A 54 -3.02 0.79 3.10
N ILE A 55 -3.58 -0.37 2.80
CA ILE A 55 -4.60 -0.55 1.76
C ILE A 55 -5.87 -1.13 2.37
N GLN A 56 -7.01 -0.89 1.74
CA GLN A 56 -8.27 -1.58 2.01
C GLN A 56 -8.93 -1.97 0.70
N GLY A 57 -9.71 -3.05 0.70
CA GLY A 57 -10.41 -3.52 -0.48
C GLY A 57 -11.04 -4.90 -0.30
N ILE A 58 -11.70 -5.36 -1.37
CA ILE A 58 -12.39 -6.64 -1.46
C ILE A 58 -11.43 -7.72 -1.96
N VAL A 59 -11.39 -8.87 -1.30
CA VAL A 59 -10.66 -10.05 -1.80
C VAL A 59 -11.34 -10.58 -3.06
N VAL A 60 -10.68 -10.48 -4.20
CA VAL A 60 -11.20 -10.97 -5.50
C VAL A 60 -10.64 -12.32 -5.91
N GLU A 61 -9.45 -12.67 -5.42
CA GLU A 61 -8.78 -13.94 -5.72
C GLU A 61 -7.86 -14.38 -4.59
N ILE A 62 -7.78 -15.70 -4.38
CA ILE A 62 -6.87 -16.33 -3.42
C ILE A 62 -6.15 -17.45 -4.16
N LEU A 63 -4.83 -17.36 -4.21
CA LEU A 63 -3.95 -18.22 -5.00
C LEU A 63 -2.92 -18.91 -4.11
N ASP A 64 -2.24 -19.91 -4.67
CA ASP A 64 -1.07 -20.57 -4.08
C ASP A 64 -1.27 -21.07 -2.65
N SER A 65 -2.41 -21.72 -2.38
CA SER A 65 -2.79 -22.16 -1.02
C SER A 65 -2.78 -21.02 0.00
N ASN A 66 -3.41 -19.89 -0.36
CA ASN A 66 -3.54 -18.68 0.46
C ASN A 66 -2.22 -17.90 0.68
N GLN A 67 -1.20 -18.10 -0.16
CA GLN A 67 0.02 -17.30 -0.09
C GLN A 67 -0.07 -15.98 -0.84
N THR A 68 -0.88 -15.95 -1.90
CA THR A 68 -1.08 -14.80 -2.76
C THR A 68 -2.55 -14.43 -2.76
N VAL A 69 -2.86 -13.17 -2.52
CA VAL A 69 -4.24 -12.67 -2.41
C VAL A 69 -4.36 -11.43 -3.27
N ALA A 70 -5.33 -11.40 -4.18
CA ALA A 70 -5.65 -10.22 -4.96
C ALA A 70 -6.79 -9.45 -4.26
N VAL A 71 -6.55 -8.16 -4.05
CA VAL A 71 -7.48 -7.24 -3.39
C VAL A 71 -7.81 -6.11 -4.36
N ASP A 72 -9.10 -5.84 -4.53
CA ASP A 72 -9.63 -4.75 -5.35
C ASP A 72 -10.14 -3.62 -4.45
N ASP A 73 -9.63 -2.41 -4.62
CA ASP A 73 -10.06 -1.23 -3.86
C ASP A 73 -11.05 -0.33 -4.62
N GLY A 74 -11.56 -0.82 -5.76
CA GLY A 74 -12.45 -0.08 -6.67
C GLY A 74 -11.70 0.80 -7.67
N THR A 75 -10.38 0.97 -7.52
CA THR A 75 -9.53 1.75 -8.41
C THR A 75 -8.48 0.91 -9.13
N GLY A 76 -8.24 -0.31 -8.66
CA GLY A 76 -7.31 -1.27 -9.26
C GLY A 76 -7.04 -2.46 -8.36
N ILE A 77 -6.21 -3.38 -8.85
CA ILE A 77 -5.86 -4.61 -8.13
C ILE A 77 -4.50 -4.48 -7.44
N ILE A 78 -4.46 -4.88 -6.17
CA ILE A 78 -3.28 -4.97 -5.32
C ILE A 78 -3.05 -6.43 -4.95
N ILE A 79 -1.81 -6.88 -5.09
CA ILE A 79 -1.39 -8.25 -4.78
C ILE A 79 -0.73 -8.28 -3.40
N LEU A 80 -1.35 -8.98 -2.45
CA LEU A 80 -0.72 -9.35 -1.19
C LEU A 80 0.02 -10.67 -1.38
N THR A 81 1.35 -10.66 -1.27
CA THR A 81 2.19 -11.87 -1.41
C THR A 81 2.73 -12.32 -0.06
N GLN A 82 3.14 -13.58 0.06
CA GLN A 82 3.70 -14.14 1.31
C GLN A 82 2.75 -13.97 2.50
N TYR A 83 1.42 -14.07 2.29
CA TYR A 83 0.43 -13.91 3.35
C TYR A 83 0.65 -14.91 4.52
N ASN A 84 1.25 -16.07 4.25
CA ASN A 84 1.68 -17.02 5.27
C ASN A 84 2.70 -16.46 6.28
N SER A 85 3.36 -15.33 6.00
CA SER A 85 4.24 -14.65 6.95
C SER A 85 3.55 -13.70 7.94
N VAL A 86 2.26 -13.39 7.76
CA VAL A 86 1.49 -12.53 8.68
C VAL A 86 1.29 -13.23 10.02
N ALA A 87 1.56 -12.55 11.13
CA ALA A 87 1.53 -13.15 12.47
C ALA A 87 0.12 -13.61 12.89
N VAL A 88 -0.91 -12.77 12.63
CA VAL A 88 -2.31 -13.09 12.91
C VAL A 88 -2.99 -13.48 11.62
N LYS A 89 -3.51 -14.71 11.54
CA LYS A 89 -4.22 -15.20 10.36
C LYS A 89 -5.69 -14.81 10.41
N VAL A 90 -6.13 -14.15 9.37
CA VAL A 90 -7.55 -14.04 9.01
C VAL A 90 -7.91 -15.21 8.09
N ASP A 91 -9.08 -15.81 8.30
CA ASP A 91 -9.66 -16.81 7.39
C ASP A 91 -10.15 -16.12 6.12
N LEU A 92 -9.27 -16.03 5.13
CA LEU A 92 -9.53 -15.29 3.89
C LEU A 92 -10.62 -15.96 3.07
N ARG A 93 -11.61 -15.16 2.67
CA ARG A 93 -12.68 -15.58 1.75
C ARG A 93 -12.84 -14.56 0.65
N LYS A 94 -13.12 -15.04 -0.57
CA LYS A 94 -13.47 -14.15 -1.68
C LYS A 94 -14.73 -13.36 -1.34
N GLY A 95 -14.73 -12.06 -1.65
CA GLY A 95 -15.79 -11.12 -1.29
C GLY A 95 -15.65 -10.48 0.10
N MET A 96 -14.66 -10.89 0.90
CA MET A 96 -14.36 -10.25 2.19
C MET A 96 -13.77 -8.85 1.97
N TYR A 97 -14.26 -7.86 2.70
CA TYR A 97 -13.63 -6.54 2.77
C TYR A 97 -12.57 -6.57 3.88
N LEU A 98 -11.33 -6.18 3.57
CA LEU A 98 -10.23 -6.21 4.53
C LEU A 98 -9.37 -4.97 4.44
N MET A 99 -8.59 -4.75 5.49
CA MET A 99 -7.42 -3.87 5.46
C MET A 99 -6.13 -4.69 5.54
N ALA A 100 -5.09 -4.19 4.89
CA ALA A 100 -3.74 -4.71 5.01
C ALA A 100 -2.74 -3.58 5.18
N VAL A 101 -1.79 -3.79 6.08
CA VAL A 101 -0.62 -2.94 6.26
C VAL A 101 0.61 -3.76 5.93
N GLY A 102 1.50 -3.24 5.10
CA GLY A 102 2.65 -4.01 4.64
C GLY A 102 3.70 -3.22 3.89
N ALA A 103 4.79 -3.91 3.56
CA ALA A 103 5.89 -3.35 2.78
C ALA A 103 5.52 -3.33 1.29
N LEU A 104 5.63 -2.15 0.66
CA LEU A 104 5.49 -2.02 -0.79
C LEU A 104 6.73 -2.59 -1.47
N LEU A 105 6.55 -3.64 -2.27
CA LEU A 105 7.64 -4.33 -2.96
C LEU A 105 7.78 -3.88 -4.42
N ALA A 106 6.66 -3.62 -5.09
CA ALA A 106 6.62 -3.31 -6.51
C ALA A 106 5.34 -2.52 -6.86
N VAL A 107 5.38 -1.72 -7.93
CA VAL A 107 4.27 -0.84 -8.36
C VAL A 107 3.90 -0.99 -9.85
N HIS A 108 4.33 -2.07 -10.52
CA HIS A 108 4.34 -2.16 -11.98
C HIS A 108 2.92 -2.29 -12.60
N ARG A 109 2.48 -3.51 -12.93
CA ARG A 109 1.11 -3.75 -13.46
C ARG A 109 0.06 -3.81 -12.36
N HIS A 110 0.44 -4.46 -11.25
CA HIS A 110 -0.30 -4.46 -10.01
C HIS A 110 0.69 -4.18 -8.90
N ALA A 111 0.28 -3.38 -7.92
CA ALA A 111 1.11 -3.16 -6.75
C ALA A 111 1.26 -4.47 -5.98
N VAL A 112 2.48 -4.78 -5.55
CA VAL A 112 2.77 -5.97 -4.75
C VAL A 112 3.17 -5.53 -3.36
N ILE A 113 2.45 -6.03 -2.36
CA ILE A 113 2.66 -5.71 -0.96
C ILE A 113 2.96 -7.01 -0.21
N LYS A 114 3.98 -6.98 0.65
CA LYS A 114 4.18 -8.00 1.68
C LYS A 114 3.46 -7.57 2.95
N PRO A 115 2.31 -8.18 3.29
CA PRO A 115 1.53 -7.78 4.45
C PRO A 115 2.27 -8.11 5.76
N LEU A 116 2.21 -7.18 6.70
CA LEU A 116 2.64 -7.33 8.09
C LEU A 116 1.43 -7.54 9.01
N LYS A 117 0.32 -6.87 8.70
CA LYS A 117 -0.95 -6.97 9.41
C LYS A 117 -2.09 -7.03 8.39
N VAL A 118 -3.06 -7.89 8.65
CA VAL A 118 -4.32 -7.98 7.89
C VAL A 118 -5.47 -8.08 8.90
N GLN A 119 -6.58 -7.44 8.59
CA GLN A 119 -7.78 -7.46 9.42
C GLN A 119 -9.03 -7.47 8.55
N ASP A 120 -9.98 -8.35 8.91
CA ASP A 120 -11.31 -8.38 8.31
C ASP A 120 -12.11 -7.16 8.78
N LEU A 121 -12.65 -6.42 7.81
CA LEU A 121 -13.48 -5.24 8.00
C LEU A 121 -14.90 -5.46 7.44
N SER A 122 -15.28 -6.68 7.09
CA SER A 122 -16.58 -6.98 6.46
C SER A 122 -17.79 -6.67 7.35
N ASN A 123 -17.58 -6.47 8.66
CA ASN A 123 -18.64 -6.07 9.61
C ASN A 123 -18.67 -4.56 9.89
N ASP A 124 -17.84 -3.78 9.21
CA ASP A 124 -17.80 -2.32 9.32
C ASP A 124 -18.41 -1.70 8.07
N ASP A 125 -19.69 -1.32 8.17
CA ASP A 125 -20.48 -0.77 7.06
C ASP A 125 -19.91 0.54 6.50
N HIS A 126 -19.06 1.24 7.26
CA HIS A 126 -18.51 2.53 6.86
C HIS A 126 -17.10 2.43 6.27
N ALA A 127 -16.37 1.36 6.56
CA ALA A 127 -14.97 1.22 6.15
C ALA A 127 -14.78 1.39 4.63
N GLU A 128 -15.58 0.69 3.83
CA GLU A 128 -15.50 0.75 2.37
C GLU A 128 -15.84 2.15 1.82
N THR A 129 -16.89 2.77 2.34
CA THR A 129 -17.35 4.08 1.86
C THR A 129 -16.40 5.21 2.26
N MET A 130 -15.80 5.12 3.44
CA MET A 130 -14.88 6.13 3.96
C MET A 130 -13.47 6.03 3.37
N TRP A 131 -13.06 4.84 2.91
CA TRP A 131 -11.68 4.61 2.50
C TRP A 131 -11.15 5.58 1.44
N PRO A 132 -11.87 5.87 0.33
CA PRO A 132 -11.38 6.84 -0.65
C PRO A 132 -11.23 8.26 -0.07
N LEU A 133 -12.10 8.65 0.85
CA LEU A 133 -12.05 9.96 1.51
C LEU A 133 -10.84 10.06 2.45
N GLU A 134 -10.57 9.00 3.21
CA GLU A 134 -9.41 8.92 4.09
C GLU A 134 -8.08 8.99 3.33
N VAL A 135 -8.00 8.31 2.18
CA VAL A 135 -6.81 8.36 1.32
C VAL A 135 -6.66 9.77 0.73
N LEU A 136 -7.75 10.35 0.21
CA LEU A 136 -7.72 11.68 -0.40
C LEU A 136 -7.28 12.76 0.60
N ASP A 137 -7.84 12.78 1.80
CA ASP A 137 -7.47 13.73 2.86
C ASP A 137 -5.97 13.67 3.17
N GLN A 138 -5.45 12.45 3.36
CA GLN A 138 -4.02 12.25 3.61
C GLN A 138 -3.15 12.70 2.43
N VAL A 139 -3.55 12.39 1.18
CA VAL A 139 -2.78 12.79 -0.01
C VAL A 139 -2.77 14.31 -0.18
N LEU A 140 -3.91 14.98 0.02
CA LEU A 140 -4.00 16.44 -0.02
C LEU A 140 -3.06 17.06 1.02
N PHE A 141 -3.07 16.54 2.25
CA PHE A 141 -2.16 16.99 3.30
C PHE A 141 -0.69 16.82 2.91
N LEU A 142 -0.30 15.67 2.36
CA LEU A 142 1.09 15.40 1.95
C LEU A 142 1.52 16.26 0.75
N SER A 143 0.64 16.49 -0.20
CA SER A 143 0.93 17.34 -1.38
C SER A 143 1.09 18.81 -1.03
N SER A 144 0.51 19.28 0.08
CA SER A 144 0.63 20.67 0.53
C SER A 144 1.96 20.99 1.22
N GLN A 145 2.76 19.96 1.55
CA GLN A 145 4.03 20.08 2.26
C GLN A 145 5.26 20.02 1.35
N THR A 146 5.07 19.82 0.05
CA THR A 146 6.13 19.74 -0.97
C THR A 146 6.11 20.96 -1.86
#